data_AF-A0A379VX18-F1
#
_entry.id   AF-A0A379VX18-F1
#
_cell.length_a   1.000
_cell.length_b   1.000
_cell.length_c   1.000
_cell.angle_alpha   90.00
_cell.angle_beta   90.00
_cell.angle_gamma   90.00
#
_symmetry.space_group_name_H-M   'P 1'
#
loop_
_entity.id
_entity.type
_entity.pdbx_description
1 polymer ?
#
loop_
_entity_poly.entity_id
_entity_poly.type
_entity_poly.pdbx_seq_one_letter_code
_entity_poly.pdbx_strand_id
1 'polypeptide(L)'
;MLSALPSLNEPLADDTPVSISPDTNLTWLLRARDEMQGMIHDTQCHVLALYELVRSGKEEWETVQKRMGDEIETLFDRLIFTGDDNVHSQRLLLITSQVREEFYRLEKRFNMQLNGNCIYALSHYLIHRTALAPSRLNSEQIRQLDAFLAQKYPLLYSFCLQILETLGQKLDLEPRRIDMLLLALWLHKQGANNQKQVTHAVILAHGYATASSIANVANRLLKNTIFESFDMPLDVTPEAIAQQVMRYLEEHPLASGLMILVDMGSLKAIHRHFDRALSTPVTIINNVSTSMALYVGERILQGHFIEEIARDIARDVPVEYQLYWPKSNKPRAILTTCATGIGVATNLCALLSASIPQALEIDVVACDYAMLASNKTQEPVFMRYDVLAIVGTLDPHIASVPWISLDSLISGEGNHYLMRLFGSLTTPEQVAEINNLLLKNFSLRRVIESVTILDTSKSHQPR
;
A
#
# COMPACT_ATOMS: atom_id res chain seq x y z
N MET A 1 -1.11 73.65 -6.05
CA MET A 1 -2.26 74.29 -5.41
C MET A 1 -2.70 73.40 -4.26
N LEU A 2 -2.61 73.91 -3.03
CA LEU A 2 -3.21 73.29 -1.86
C LEU A 2 -4.74 73.39 -1.98
N SER A 3 -5.45 72.27 -1.97
CA SER A 3 -6.92 72.26 -1.87
C SER A 3 -7.35 71.31 -0.75
N ALA A 4 -7.65 71.94 0.38
CA ALA A 4 -8.62 71.58 1.42
C ALA A 4 -8.69 70.13 1.91
N LEU A 5 -8.11 69.91 3.10
CA LEU A 5 -8.56 68.90 4.05
C LEU A 5 -10.02 69.22 4.46
N PRO A 6 -10.95 68.25 4.45
CA PRO A 6 -12.25 68.41 5.07
C PRO A 6 -12.08 68.54 6.59
N SER A 7 -12.79 69.50 7.18
CA SER A 7 -12.80 69.78 8.60
C SER A 7 -13.27 68.60 9.44
N LEU A 8 -12.46 68.21 10.44
CA LEU A 8 -12.87 67.43 11.60
C LEU A 8 -13.91 68.22 12.41
N ASN A 9 -15.18 68.13 12.03
CA ASN A 9 -16.33 68.54 12.84
C ASN A 9 -17.61 68.00 12.17
N GLU A 10 -17.78 66.68 12.23
CA GLU A 10 -19.13 66.09 12.23
C GLU A 10 -19.51 65.84 13.69
N PRO A 11 -20.76 66.15 14.10
CA PRO A 11 -21.19 65.95 15.48
C PRO A 11 -21.14 64.45 15.80
N LEU A 12 -20.50 64.12 16.93
CA LEU A 12 -20.58 62.80 17.55
C LEU A 12 -22.06 62.40 17.68
N ALA A 13 -22.34 61.14 17.31
CA ALA A 13 -23.65 60.53 17.41
C ALA A 13 -24.31 60.81 18.77
N ASP A 14 -25.63 60.97 18.74
CA ASP A 14 -26.54 61.27 19.84
C ASP A 14 -26.16 60.51 21.13
N ASP A 15 -25.38 61.16 22.02
CA ASP A 15 -24.98 60.62 23.32
C ASP A 15 -26.23 60.59 24.21
N THR A 16 -26.97 59.48 24.15
CA THR A 16 -27.99 59.20 25.16
C THR A 16 -27.31 59.15 26.54
N PRO A 17 -27.72 59.99 27.51
CA PRO A 17 -27.02 60.09 28.78
C PRO A 17 -27.16 58.76 29.56
N VAL A 18 -26.03 58.12 29.82
CA VAL A 18 -25.96 56.90 30.64
C VAL A 18 -26.32 57.26 32.08
N SER A 19 -27.49 56.81 32.54
CA SER A 19 -27.95 57.02 33.93
C SER A 19 -27.32 55.98 34.86
N ILE A 20 -26.53 56.43 35.83
CA ILE A 20 -25.88 55.58 36.83
C ILE A 20 -26.75 55.55 38.10
N SER A 21 -27.24 54.37 38.47
CA SER A 21 -27.96 54.09 39.72
C SER A 21 -27.07 53.30 40.71
N PRO A 22 -27.45 53.21 42.00
CA PRO A 22 -26.73 52.38 42.98
C PRO A 22 -26.66 50.89 42.60
N ASP A 23 -27.56 50.41 41.74
CA ASP A 23 -27.62 49.03 41.24
C ASP A 23 -26.80 48.84 39.94
N THR A 24 -26.19 49.91 39.42
CA THR A 24 -25.43 49.89 38.18
C THR A 24 -24.06 49.23 38.40
N ASN A 25 -23.87 48.06 37.81
CA ASN A 25 -22.61 47.32 37.82
C ASN A 25 -21.73 47.73 36.62
N LEU A 26 -20.42 47.82 36.81
CA LEU A 26 -19.40 47.99 35.76
C LEU A 26 -19.62 47.08 34.54
N THR A 27 -20.03 45.82 34.74
CA THR A 27 -20.34 44.88 33.66
C THR A 27 -21.52 45.35 32.80
N TRP A 28 -22.53 45.98 33.40
CA TRP A 28 -23.66 46.55 32.68
C TRP A 28 -23.24 47.79 31.89
N LEU A 29 -22.43 48.67 32.48
CA LEU A 29 -21.90 49.88 31.81
C LEU A 29 -20.99 49.54 30.61
N LEU A 30 -20.16 48.51 30.73
CA LEU A 30 -19.32 48.04 29.62
C LEU A 30 -20.15 47.43 28.48
N ARG A 31 -21.23 46.70 28.81
CA ARG A 31 -22.18 46.13 27.83
C ARG A 31 -23.05 47.19 27.16
N ALA A 32 -23.48 48.21 27.90
CA ALA A 32 -24.24 49.33 27.37
C ALA A 32 -23.43 50.21 26.41
N ARG A 33 -22.09 50.11 26.45
CA ARG A 33 -21.17 50.87 25.60
C ARG A 33 -20.85 50.19 24.26
N ASP A 34 -20.98 48.86 24.18
CA ASP A 34 -20.81 48.10 22.93
C ASP A 34 -21.68 46.82 22.96
N GLU A 35 -22.88 46.93 22.39
CA GLU A 35 -23.86 45.84 22.35
C GLU A 35 -23.34 44.63 21.55
N MET A 36 -22.55 44.87 20.50
CA MET A 36 -21.98 43.84 19.64
C MET A 36 -21.00 42.96 20.39
N GLN A 37 -20.15 43.57 21.22
CA GLN A 37 -19.23 42.84 22.09
C GLN A 37 -19.96 42.00 23.14
N GLY A 38 -21.03 42.55 23.72
CA GLY A 38 -21.88 41.82 24.67
C GLY A 38 -22.42 40.53 24.05
N MET A 39 -22.93 40.62 22.82
CA MET A 39 -23.41 39.45 22.07
C MET A 39 -22.31 38.41 21.85
N ILE A 40 -21.14 38.83 21.37
CA ILE A 40 -20.01 37.90 21.13
C ILE A 40 -19.63 37.17 22.42
N HIS A 41 -19.52 37.90 23.53
CA HIS A 41 -19.16 37.34 24.83
C HIS A 41 -20.20 36.32 25.34
N ASP A 42 -21.49 36.64 25.19
CA ASP A 42 -22.56 35.78 25.68
C ASP A 42 -22.65 34.49 24.85
N THR A 43 -22.46 34.56 23.53
CA THR A 43 -22.31 33.38 22.66
C THR A 43 -21.10 32.53 23.07
N GLN A 44 -19.95 33.15 23.36
CA GLN A 44 -18.75 32.43 23.83
C GLN A 44 -19.03 31.65 25.13
N CYS A 45 -19.70 32.29 26.09
CA CYS A 45 -20.10 31.64 27.35
C CYS A 45 -21.07 30.47 27.11
N HIS A 46 -22.07 30.68 26.24
CA HIS A 46 -23.08 29.66 25.97
C HIS A 46 -22.46 28.44 25.27
N VAL A 47 -21.58 28.64 24.28
CA VAL A 47 -20.85 27.54 23.63
C VAL A 47 -20.05 26.73 24.64
N LEU A 48 -19.32 27.37 25.55
CA LEU A 48 -18.57 26.64 26.59
C LEU A 48 -19.49 25.91 27.58
N ALA A 49 -20.62 26.49 27.94
CA ALA A 49 -21.62 25.85 28.80
C ALA A 49 -22.28 24.63 28.13
N LEU A 50 -22.54 24.71 26.82
CA LEU A 50 -23.02 23.59 26.02
C LEU A 50 -22.00 22.45 26.00
N TYR A 51 -20.70 22.75 25.84
CA TYR A 51 -19.66 21.73 25.82
C TYR A 51 -19.57 20.96 27.15
N GLU A 52 -19.81 21.65 28.27
CA GLU A 52 -19.85 21.05 29.60
C GLU A 52 -20.93 19.97 29.75
N LEU A 53 -22.03 20.05 28.99
CA LEU A 53 -23.06 19.00 28.96
C LEU A 53 -22.54 17.70 28.33
N VAL A 54 -21.72 17.81 27.29
CA VAL A 54 -21.05 16.65 26.66
C VAL A 54 -20.02 16.07 27.63
N ARG A 55 -19.21 16.94 28.24
CA ARG A 55 -18.14 16.52 29.17
C ARG A 55 -18.70 15.81 30.41
N SER A 56 -19.85 16.25 30.91
CA SER A 56 -20.53 15.63 32.05
C SER A 56 -21.38 14.39 31.66
N GLY A 57 -21.39 13.99 30.39
CA GLY A 57 -22.14 12.84 29.90
C GLY A 57 -23.66 13.04 29.91
N LYS A 58 -24.14 14.29 29.97
CA LYS A 58 -25.57 14.63 30.03
C LYS A 58 -26.23 14.63 28.65
N GLU A 59 -25.49 15.01 27.61
CA GLU A 59 -25.99 15.05 26.23
C GLU A 59 -24.93 14.53 25.25
N GLU A 60 -25.37 13.93 24.14
CA GLU A 60 -24.50 13.48 23.06
C GLU A 60 -23.91 14.65 22.27
N TRP A 61 -22.69 14.46 21.75
CA TRP A 61 -21.97 15.48 21.00
C TRP A 61 -22.77 15.99 19.80
N GLU A 62 -23.38 15.10 19.03
CA GLU A 62 -24.07 15.42 17.78
C GLU A 62 -25.24 16.38 18.01
N THR A 63 -25.89 16.29 19.17
CA THR A 63 -26.99 17.18 19.57
C THR A 63 -26.45 18.53 20.04
N VAL A 64 -25.45 18.52 20.91
CA VAL A 64 -24.86 19.73 21.47
C VAL A 64 -24.16 20.57 20.39
N GLN A 65 -23.45 19.91 19.47
CA GLN A 65 -22.73 20.55 18.38
C GLN A 65 -23.67 21.30 17.43
N LYS A 66 -24.86 20.76 17.14
CA LYS A 66 -25.89 21.47 16.36
C LYS A 66 -26.31 22.76 17.07
N ARG A 67 -26.62 22.67 18.37
CA ARG A 67 -27.00 23.82 19.20
C ARG A 67 -25.90 24.88 19.27
N MET A 68 -24.63 24.48 19.41
CA MET A 68 -23.50 25.41 19.34
C MET A 68 -23.45 26.12 17.99
N GLY A 69 -23.60 25.38 16.89
CA GLY A 69 -23.64 25.97 15.56
C GLY A 69 -24.82 26.94 15.35
N ASP A 70 -26.00 26.62 15.89
CA ASP A 70 -27.18 27.50 15.90
C ASP A 70 -26.92 28.82 16.63
N GLU A 71 -26.25 28.75 17.77
CA GLU A 71 -25.91 29.93 18.55
C GLU A 71 -24.90 30.84 17.83
N ILE A 72 -23.93 30.24 17.14
CA ILE A 72 -22.92 30.99 16.39
C ILE A 72 -23.50 31.58 15.10
N GLU A 73 -24.38 30.85 14.41
CA GLU A 73 -25.09 31.39 13.24
C GLU A 73 -25.97 32.59 13.65
N THR A 74 -26.72 32.47 14.75
CA THR A 74 -27.51 33.57 15.29
C THR A 74 -26.64 34.79 15.64
N LEU A 75 -25.46 34.57 16.21
CA LEU A 75 -24.49 35.64 16.43
C LEU A 75 -24.10 36.31 15.12
N PHE A 76 -23.68 35.55 14.12
CA PHE A 76 -23.21 36.11 12.85
C PHE A 76 -24.31 36.85 12.08
N ASP A 77 -25.53 36.33 12.05
CA ASP A 77 -26.68 37.04 11.48
C ASP A 77 -26.89 38.37 12.19
N ARG A 78 -26.88 38.39 13.53
CA ARG A 78 -27.00 39.65 14.28
C ARG A 78 -25.85 40.60 13.95
N LEU A 79 -24.60 40.14 13.94
CA LEU A 79 -23.44 40.96 13.58
C LEU A 79 -23.61 41.63 12.21
N ILE A 80 -24.16 40.90 11.24
CA ILE A 80 -24.43 41.37 9.88
C ILE A 80 -25.55 42.42 9.85
N PHE A 81 -26.65 42.23 10.59
CA PHE A 81 -27.85 43.07 10.48
C PHE A 81 -27.95 44.22 11.50
N THR A 82 -27.16 44.21 12.57
CA THR A 82 -27.16 45.29 13.60
C THR A 82 -26.02 46.30 13.46
N GLY A 83 -25.02 46.03 12.61
CA GLY A 83 -23.96 47.00 12.31
C GLY A 83 -24.48 48.14 11.42
N ASP A 84 -24.35 49.38 11.87
CA ASP A 84 -24.59 50.55 11.04
C ASP A 84 -23.47 50.61 9.97
N ASP A 85 -23.72 50.06 8.78
CA ASP A 85 -22.75 49.90 7.67
C ASP A 85 -22.02 51.23 7.31
N ASN A 86 -22.57 52.36 7.73
CA ASN A 86 -22.02 53.69 7.52
C ASN A 86 -20.75 54.01 8.35
N VAL A 87 -20.57 53.42 9.55
CA VAL A 87 -19.45 53.79 10.46
C VAL A 87 -18.15 52.99 10.18
N HIS A 88 -18.26 51.84 9.53
CA HIS A 88 -17.11 50.94 9.28
C HIS A 88 -16.87 50.57 7.81
N SER A 89 -17.58 51.21 6.86
CA SER A 89 -17.58 50.84 5.44
C SER A 89 -16.19 50.55 4.85
N GLN A 90 -15.20 51.44 5.04
CA GLN A 90 -13.85 51.25 4.48
C GLN A 90 -13.05 50.14 5.18
N ARG A 91 -13.15 50.02 6.50
CA ARG A 91 -12.45 48.98 7.29
C ARG A 91 -13.07 47.60 7.02
N LEU A 92 -14.39 47.52 6.93
CA LEU A 92 -15.11 46.31 6.57
C LEU A 92 -14.76 45.85 5.15
N LEU A 93 -14.70 46.77 4.18
CA LEU A 93 -14.28 46.46 2.82
C LEU A 93 -12.85 45.89 2.77
N LEU A 94 -11.91 46.49 3.51
CA LEU A 94 -10.53 46.01 3.60
C LEU A 94 -10.47 44.59 4.19
N ILE A 95 -11.12 44.39 5.35
CA ILE A 95 -11.14 43.08 6.03
C ILE A 95 -11.80 42.04 5.13
N THR A 96 -12.94 42.37 4.52
CA THR A 96 -13.65 41.48 3.59
C THR A 96 -12.78 41.09 2.40
N SER A 97 -12.00 42.03 1.86
CA SER A 97 -11.05 41.72 0.78
C SER A 97 -9.96 40.74 1.22
N GLN A 98 -9.39 40.96 2.41
CA GLN A 98 -8.34 40.08 2.94
C GLN A 98 -8.87 38.69 3.29
N VAL A 99 -10.04 38.63 3.95
CA VAL A 99 -10.73 37.37 4.25
C VAL A 99 -11.01 36.61 2.95
N ARG A 100 -11.55 37.28 1.92
CA ARG A 100 -11.85 36.67 0.62
C ARG A 100 -10.60 36.07 -0.04
N GLU A 101 -9.51 36.83 -0.10
CA GLU A 101 -8.24 36.37 -0.69
C GLU A 101 -7.73 35.11 0.02
N GLU A 102 -7.76 35.12 1.36
CA GLU A 102 -7.31 33.99 2.17
C GLU A 102 -8.23 32.77 2.07
N PHE A 103 -9.54 32.97 2.05
CA PHE A 103 -10.49 31.89 1.78
C PHE A 103 -10.17 31.23 0.44
N TYR A 104 -10.07 31.98 -0.66
CA TYR A 104 -9.78 31.38 -1.97
C TYR A 104 -8.43 30.65 -2.04
N ARG A 105 -7.41 31.17 -1.35
CA ARG A 105 -6.09 30.52 -1.26
C ARG A 105 -6.20 29.18 -0.54
N LEU A 106 -6.91 29.13 0.58
CA LEU A 106 -7.03 27.93 1.41
C LEU A 106 -8.07 26.95 0.86
N GLU A 107 -9.16 27.39 0.25
CA GLU A 107 -10.13 26.51 -0.44
C GLU A 107 -9.44 25.61 -1.46
N LYS A 108 -8.53 26.15 -2.28
CA LYS A 108 -7.74 25.35 -3.24
C LYS A 108 -6.81 24.35 -2.54
N ARG A 109 -6.16 24.77 -1.47
CA ARG A 109 -5.15 23.97 -0.76
C ARG A 109 -5.77 22.84 0.06
N PHE A 110 -6.91 23.11 0.70
CA PHE A 110 -7.65 22.17 1.53
C PHE A 110 -8.72 21.39 0.74
N ASN A 111 -8.91 21.72 -0.54
CA ASN A 111 -10.01 21.29 -1.40
C ASN A 111 -11.40 21.74 -0.92
N MET A 112 -11.52 22.56 0.13
CA MET A 112 -12.76 22.96 0.80
C MET A 112 -13.61 23.91 -0.05
N GLN A 113 -14.93 23.67 -0.08
CA GLN A 113 -15.90 24.60 -0.67
C GLN A 113 -16.62 25.34 0.44
N LEU A 114 -16.46 26.66 0.49
CA LEU A 114 -17.08 27.52 1.48
C LEU A 114 -18.06 28.46 0.79
N ASN A 115 -19.20 28.69 1.43
CA ASN A 115 -20.20 29.63 0.91
C ASN A 115 -19.68 31.08 1.06
N GLY A 116 -19.98 31.96 0.10
CA GLY A 116 -19.64 33.39 0.16
C GLY A 116 -20.13 34.11 1.43
N ASN A 117 -21.20 33.60 2.06
CA ASN A 117 -21.67 34.08 3.36
C ASN A 117 -20.61 33.96 4.47
N CYS A 118 -19.68 32.99 4.37
CA CYS A 118 -18.57 32.81 5.31
C CYS A 118 -17.59 33.96 5.33
N ILE A 119 -17.33 34.53 4.16
CA ILE A 119 -16.44 35.66 4.03
C ILE A 119 -17.04 36.84 4.79
N TYR A 120 -18.33 37.11 4.61
CA TYR A 120 -18.99 38.26 5.21
C TYR A 120 -19.15 38.10 6.74
N ALA A 121 -19.60 36.91 7.19
CA ALA A 121 -19.75 36.60 8.61
C ALA A 121 -18.43 36.71 9.38
N LEU A 122 -17.34 36.13 8.86
CA LEU A 122 -16.03 36.25 9.49
C LEU A 122 -15.54 37.71 9.48
N SER A 123 -15.80 38.47 8.41
CA SER A 123 -15.36 39.86 8.33
C SER A 123 -16.02 40.74 9.40
N HIS A 124 -17.33 40.60 9.57
CA HIS A 124 -18.08 41.29 10.64
C HIS A 124 -17.62 40.86 12.02
N TYR A 125 -17.42 39.56 12.23
CA TYR A 125 -16.87 39.05 13.49
C TYR A 125 -15.49 39.65 13.81
N LEU A 126 -14.58 39.72 12.84
CA LEU A 126 -13.24 40.26 13.03
C LEU A 126 -13.23 41.77 13.31
N ILE A 127 -14.24 42.52 12.86
CA ILE A 127 -14.38 43.95 13.16
C ILE A 127 -14.88 44.20 14.57
N HIS A 128 -15.90 43.45 14.97
CA HIS A 128 -16.59 43.66 16.25
C HIS A 128 -15.90 42.94 17.42
N ARG A 129 -15.02 41.97 17.15
CA ARG A 129 -14.15 41.42 18.19
C ARG A 129 -13.12 42.49 18.61
N THR A 130 -13.16 42.94 19.86
CA THR A 130 -12.18 43.89 20.39
C THR A 130 -10.96 43.22 21.02
N ALA A 131 -9.84 43.94 21.02
CA ALA A 131 -8.59 43.58 21.70
C ALA A 131 -8.58 43.90 23.21
N LEU A 132 -9.58 44.62 23.74
CA LEU A 132 -9.55 45.13 25.11
C LEU A 132 -10.30 44.23 26.11
N ALA A 133 -9.49 43.71 27.04
CA ALA A 133 -9.75 42.94 28.25
C ALA A 133 -10.19 41.47 28.07
N PRO A 134 -9.48 40.52 28.73
CA PRO A 134 -9.86 39.12 28.71
C PRO A 134 -11.20 38.97 29.41
N SER A 135 -12.21 38.58 28.64
CA SER A 135 -13.36 37.89 29.18
C SER A 135 -12.84 36.77 30.09
N ARG A 136 -13.39 36.65 31.31
CA ARG A 136 -13.04 35.59 32.27
C ARG A 136 -13.59 34.24 31.80
N LEU A 137 -13.39 33.91 30.54
CA LEU A 137 -13.73 32.61 29.99
C LEU A 137 -12.84 31.57 30.65
N ASN A 138 -13.43 30.43 30.94
CA ASN A 138 -12.74 29.34 31.59
C ASN A 138 -11.66 28.78 30.65
N SER A 139 -10.40 29.12 30.93
CA SER A 139 -9.26 28.75 30.08
C SER A 139 -9.06 27.24 29.97
N GLU A 140 -9.48 26.47 30.99
CA GLU A 140 -9.41 25.01 30.95
C GLU A 140 -10.47 24.43 30.02
N GLN A 141 -11.71 24.92 30.09
CA GLN A 141 -12.77 24.48 29.16
C GLN A 141 -12.41 24.82 27.70
N ILE A 142 -11.80 26.00 27.47
CA ILE A 142 -11.29 26.36 26.14
C ILE A 142 -10.23 25.34 25.69
N ARG A 143 -9.22 25.03 26.52
CA ARG A 143 -8.17 24.06 26.16
C ARG A 143 -8.73 22.66 25.87
N GLN A 144 -9.74 22.23 26.61
CA GLN A 144 -10.36 20.92 26.42
C GLN A 144 -11.15 20.86 25.10
N LEU A 145 -11.96 21.89 24.82
CA LEU A 145 -12.70 21.96 23.55
C LEU A 145 -11.75 22.11 22.35
N ASP A 146 -10.68 22.88 22.50
CA ASP A 146 -9.58 23.04 21.54
C ASP A 146 -8.96 21.68 21.17
N ALA A 147 -8.51 20.92 22.17
CA ALA A 147 -7.97 19.57 21.96
C ALA A 147 -9.01 18.60 21.34
N PHE A 148 -10.27 18.69 21.79
CA PHE A 148 -11.34 17.85 21.28
C PHE A 148 -11.66 18.12 19.81
N LEU A 149 -11.76 19.39 19.39
CA LEU A 149 -11.99 19.76 18.00
C LEU A 149 -10.78 19.46 17.12
N ALA A 150 -9.56 19.64 17.61
CA ALA A 150 -8.34 19.27 16.89
C ALA A 150 -8.31 17.77 16.56
N GLN A 151 -8.77 16.93 17.49
CA GLN A 151 -8.85 15.48 17.29
C GLN A 151 -10.03 15.09 16.39
N LYS A 152 -11.20 15.70 16.58
CA LYS A 152 -12.43 15.31 15.87
C LYS A 152 -12.49 15.83 14.44
N TYR A 153 -11.93 17.01 14.16
CA TYR A 153 -11.96 17.66 12.85
C TYR A 153 -10.58 18.24 12.45
N PRO A 154 -9.52 17.41 12.30
CA PRO A 154 -8.14 17.88 12.14
C PRO A 154 -7.91 18.80 10.92
N LEU A 155 -8.58 18.51 9.80
CA LEU A 155 -8.49 19.33 8.58
C LEU A 155 -9.18 20.68 8.74
N LEU A 156 -10.43 20.67 9.22
CA LEU A 156 -11.16 21.91 9.47
C LEU A 156 -10.46 22.77 10.52
N TYR A 157 -9.89 22.13 11.53
CA TYR A 157 -9.12 22.78 12.57
C TYR A 157 -7.85 23.45 12.02
N SER A 158 -7.07 22.74 11.20
CA SER A 158 -5.88 23.31 10.54
C SER A 158 -6.23 24.42 9.54
N PHE A 159 -7.38 24.33 8.85
CA PHE A 159 -7.90 25.42 8.03
C PHE A 159 -8.15 26.67 8.88
N CYS A 160 -8.89 26.51 9.99
CA CYS A 160 -9.23 27.60 10.91
C CYS A 160 -7.99 28.25 11.55
N LEU A 161 -6.98 27.45 11.88
CA LEU A 161 -5.71 27.97 12.38
C LEU A 161 -4.98 28.79 11.33
N GLN A 162 -4.77 28.24 10.14
CA GLN A 162 -4.01 28.94 9.09
C GLN A 162 -4.67 30.24 8.65
N ILE A 163 -6.00 30.25 8.55
CA ILE A 163 -6.71 31.47 8.14
C ILE A 163 -6.62 32.55 9.22
N LEU A 164 -6.83 32.20 10.49
CA LEU A 164 -6.76 33.16 11.58
C LEU A 164 -5.33 33.67 11.81
N GLU A 165 -4.32 32.80 11.67
CA GLU A 165 -2.92 33.21 11.77
C GLU A 165 -2.52 34.18 10.64
N THR A 166 -2.90 33.86 9.40
CA THR A 166 -2.58 34.72 8.25
C THR A 166 -3.32 36.06 8.34
N LEU A 167 -4.61 36.03 8.66
CA LEU A 167 -5.40 37.25 8.85
C LEU A 167 -4.92 38.04 10.07
N GLY A 168 -4.47 37.36 11.13
CA GLY A 168 -3.82 37.96 12.30
C GLY A 168 -2.64 38.83 11.89
N GLN A 169 -1.74 38.28 11.08
CA GLN A 169 -0.57 39.00 10.57
C GLN A 169 -0.94 40.13 9.60
N LYS A 170 -1.87 39.88 8.66
CA LYS A 170 -2.26 40.85 7.63
C LYS A 170 -3.05 42.04 8.17
N LEU A 171 -3.84 41.83 9.22
CA LEU A 171 -4.76 42.83 9.77
C LEU A 171 -4.29 43.42 11.12
N ASP A 172 -3.09 43.04 11.59
CA ASP A 172 -2.56 43.40 12.91
C ASP A 172 -3.54 43.05 14.04
N LEU A 173 -4.01 41.81 13.98
CA LEU A 173 -5.02 41.24 14.85
C LEU A 173 -4.38 40.12 15.68
N GLU A 174 -4.71 40.04 16.97
CA GLU A 174 -4.35 38.89 17.81
C GLU A 174 -5.54 37.92 17.89
N PRO A 175 -5.55 36.79 17.16
CA PRO A 175 -6.62 35.80 17.27
C PRO A 175 -6.50 35.06 18.60
N ARG A 176 -7.61 34.91 19.32
CA ARG A 176 -7.68 34.11 20.55
C ARG A 176 -8.11 32.69 20.20
N ARG A 177 -7.78 31.72 21.07
CA ARG A 177 -8.21 30.32 20.90
C ARG A 177 -9.72 30.20 20.70
N ILE A 178 -10.51 30.95 21.47
CA ILE A 178 -11.97 30.94 21.36
C ILE A 178 -12.46 31.36 19.96
N ASP A 179 -11.76 32.26 19.29
CA ASP A 179 -12.11 32.73 17.95
C ASP A 179 -11.99 31.58 16.92
N MET A 180 -10.96 30.73 17.08
CA MET A 180 -10.79 29.51 16.30
C MET A 180 -11.88 28.47 16.59
N LEU A 181 -12.25 28.28 17.87
CA LEU A 181 -13.31 27.33 18.24
C LEU A 181 -14.66 27.72 17.62
N LEU A 182 -15.02 29.01 17.66
CA LEU A 182 -16.25 29.50 17.05
C LEU A 182 -16.22 29.32 15.53
N LEU A 183 -15.10 29.65 14.88
CA LEU A 183 -14.95 29.46 13.43
C LEU A 183 -15.07 27.99 13.02
N ALA A 184 -14.41 27.07 13.74
CA ALA A 184 -14.46 25.64 13.45
C ALA A 184 -15.87 25.06 13.61
N LEU A 185 -16.55 25.36 14.72
CA LEU A 185 -17.92 24.91 14.97
C LEU A 185 -18.90 25.45 13.93
N TRP A 186 -18.74 26.71 13.54
CA TRP A 186 -19.60 27.35 12.56
C TRP A 186 -19.40 26.82 11.14
N LEU A 187 -18.15 26.72 10.67
CA LEU A 187 -17.85 26.16 9.36
C LEU A 187 -18.29 24.70 9.26
N HIS A 188 -18.15 23.92 10.35
CA HIS A 188 -18.69 22.57 10.40
C HIS A 188 -20.21 22.57 10.14
N LYS A 189 -20.96 23.44 10.82
CA LYS A 189 -22.42 23.57 10.61
C LYS A 189 -22.77 23.92 9.17
N GLN A 190 -21.98 24.79 8.52
CA GLN A 190 -22.16 25.17 7.11
C GLN A 190 -21.84 24.03 6.13
N GLY A 191 -21.53 22.82 6.61
CA GLY A 191 -21.26 21.66 5.76
C GLY A 191 -19.82 21.56 5.28
N ALA A 192 -18.90 22.35 5.84
CA ALA A 192 -17.46 22.27 5.53
C ALA A 192 -16.81 20.95 6.01
N ASN A 193 -17.60 20.03 6.57
CA ASN A 193 -17.18 18.72 7.05
C ASN A 193 -17.12 17.64 5.94
N ASN A 194 -17.58 17.95 4.73
CA ASN A 194 -17.82 16.95 3.68
C ASN A 194 -16.62 16.80 2.73
N GLN A 195 -15.43 16.47 3.25
CA GLN A 195 -14.24 16.33 2.38
C GLN A 195 -13.42 15.06 2.59
N LYS A 196 -13.02 14.50 1.45
CA LYS A 196 -12.15 13.33 1.31
C LYS A 196 -10.83 13.59 2.03
N GLN A 197 -10.40 12.63 2.84
CA GLN A 197 -9.07 12.61 3.41
C GLN A 197 -8.00 12.88 2.34
N VAL A 198 -7.09 13.81 2.64
CA VAL A 198 -5.91 14.05 1.80
C VAL A 198 -4.83 13.11 2.30
N THR A 199 -4.86 11.88 1.79
CA THR A 199 -3.81 10.90 2.02
C THR A 199 -2.73 11.09 0.98
N HIS A 200 -1.53 11.46 1.43
CA HIS A 200 -0.36 11.49 0.56
C HIS A 200 0.24 10.09 0.45
N ALA A 201 0.82 9.78 -0.71
CA ALA A 201 1.56 8.54 -0.88
C ALA A 201 2.92 8.79 -1.52
N VAL A 202 3.93 8.07 -1.04
CA VAL A 202 5.29 8.14 -1.56
C VAL A 202 5.81 6.73 -1.84
N ILE A 203 6.60 6.59 -2.90
CA ILE A 203 7.30 5.35 -3.24
C ILE A 203 8.79 5.55 -3.01
N LEU A 204 9.40 4.66 -2.22
CA LEU A 204 10.84 4.62 -1.98
C LEU A 204 11.39 3.31 -2.55
N ALA A 205 12.44 3.37 -3.37
CA ALA A 205 13.06 2.15 -3.88
C ALA A 205 14.53 2.35 -4.18
N HIS A 206 15.29 1.27 -4.11
CA HIS A 206 16.68 1.24 -4.52
C HIS A 206 16.81 1.35 -6.04
N GLY A 207 17.94 1.91 -6.47
CA GLY A 207 18.24 2.15 -7.88
C GLY A 207 17.91 3.57 -8.30
N TYR A 208 18.15 3.88 -9.58
CA TYR A 208 18.08 5.24 -10.10
C TYR A 208 16.68 5.68 -10.57
N ALA A 209 15.77 4.73 -10.81
CA ALA A 209 14.48 5.04 -11.44
C ALA A 209 13.37 4.04 -11.09
N THR A 210 13.56 3.20 -10.06
CA THR A 210 12.59 2.16 -9.70
C THR A 210 11.34 2.79 -9.10
N ALA A 211 11.49 3.69 -8.13
CA ALA A 211 10.39 4.39 -7.49
C ALA A 211 9.69 5.31 -8.49
N SER A 212 10.48 6.11 -9.23
CA SER A 212 9.94 7.03 -10.24
C SER A 212 9.19 6.31 -11.35
N SER A 213 9.69 5.15 -11.82
CA SER A 213 9.00 4.35 -12.85
C SER A 213 7.65 3.83 -12.35
N ILE A 214 7.60 3.28 -11.12
CA ILE A 214 6.35 2.76 -10.55
C ILE A 214 5.35 3.91 -10.35
N ALA A 215 5.77 5.03 -9.75
CA ALA A 215 4.91 6.18 -9.49
C ALA A 215 4.35 6.77 -10.79
N ASN A 216 5.18 6.94 -11.83
CA ASN A 216 4.73 7.45 -13.12
C ASN A 216 3.69 6.53 -13.78
N VAL A 217 3.88 5.21 -13.74
CA VAL A 217 2.91 4.26 -14.30
C VAL A 217 1.60 4.28 -13.50
N ALA A 218 1.68 4.23 -12.17
CA ALA A 218 0.51 4.23 -11.30
C ALA A 218 -0.32 5.53 -11.46
N ASN A 219 0.33 6.69 -11.38
CA ASN A 219 -0.33 7.99 -11.53
C ASN A 219 -1.00 8.15 -12.91
N ARG A 220 -0.36 7.68 -13.99
CA ARG A 220 -0.95 7.72 -15.35
C ARG A 220 -2.18 6.83 -15.48
N LEU A 221 -2.13 5.61 -14.95
CA LEU A 221 -3.24 4.66 -15.01
C LEU A 221 -4.42 5.13 -14.14
N LEU A 222 -4.14 5.71 -12.98
CA LEU A 222 -5.16 6.28 -12.08
C LEU A 222 -5.65 7.67 -12.53
N LYS A 223 -5.01 8.26 -13.56
CA LYS A 223 -5.29 9.61 -14.09
C LYS A 223 -5.26 10.70 -13.01
N ASN A 224 -4.43 10.52 -11.99
CA ASN A 224 -4.27 11.44 -10.88
C ASN A 224 -2.83 11.36 -10.33
N THR A 225 -2.29 12.48 -9.85
CA THR A 225 -0.95 12.55 -9.24
C THR A 225 -1.05 12.23 -7.75
N ILE A 226 -1.00 10.94 -7.42
CA ILE A 226 -1.16 10.44 -6.04
C ILE A 226 0.20 10.17 -5.40
N PHE A 227 1.12 9.61 -6.17
CA PHE A 227 2.44 9.17 -5.68
C PHE A 227 3.53 10.17 -6.04
N GLU A 228 4.29 10.58 -5.03
CA GLU A 228 5.63 11.14 -5.19
C GLU A 228 6.66 9.99 -5.09
N SER A 229 7.85 10.14 -5.67
CA SER A 229 8.86 9.08 -5.72
C SER A 229 10.23 9.55 -5.28
N PHE A 230 10.90 8.74 -4.45
CA PHE A 230 12.28 8.96 -4.04
C PHE A 230 13.11 7.71 -4.37
N ASP A 231 13.97 7.86 -5.37
CA ASP A 231 14.92 6.82 -5.78
C ASP A 231 16.18 6.90 -4.90
N MET A 232 16.66 5.73 -4.47
CA MET A 232 17.86 5.58 -3.65
C MET A 232 18.96 4.85 -4.44
N PRO A 233 19.78 5.58 -5.21
CA PRO A 233 21.04 5.07 -5.74
C PRO A 233 21.93 4.44 -4.65
N LEU A 234 22.85 3.55 -5.04
CA LEU A 234 23.68 2.79 -4.09
C LEU A 234 24.64 3.66 -3.25
N ASP A 235 24.94 4.87 -3.72
CA ASP A 235 25.76 5.89 -3.05
C ASP A 235 24.96 6.80 -2.12
N VAL A 236 23.62 6.68 -2.11
CA VAL A 236 22.72 7.45 -1.25
C VAL A 236 22.35 6.65 -0.01
N THR A 237 22.41 7.29 1.17
CA THR A 237 22.06 6.64 2.44
C THR A 237 20.57 6.75 2.76
N PRO A 238 20.01 5.83 3.58
CA PRO A 238 18.63 5.92 4.04
C PRO A 238 18.31 7.23 4.77
N GLU A 239 19.25 7.80 5.51
CA GLU A 239 19.09 9.08 6.21
C GLU A 239 18.82 10.23 5.23
N ALA A 240 19.49 10.25 4.08
CA ALA A 240 19.27 11.27 3.06
C ALA A 240 17.87 11.17 2.47
N ILE A 241 17.37 9.95 2.23
CA ILE A 241 15.99 9.71 1.77
C ILE A 241 14.98 10.11 2.85
N ALA A 242 15.23 9.77 4.11
CA ALA A 242 14.38 10.17 5.23
C ALA A 242 14.21 11.69 5.32
N GLN A 243 15.28 12.46 5.12
CA GLN A 243 15.22 13.93 5.07
C GLN A 243 14.36 14.45 3.91
N GLN A 244 14.40 13.81 2.74
CA GLN A 244 13.56 14.19 1.61
C GLN A 244 12.07 13.94 1.90
N VAL A 245 11.75 12.79 2.51
CA VAL A 245 10.38 12.46 2.94
C VAL A 245 9.87 13.45 4.00
N MET A 246 10.71 13.82 4.97
CA MET A 246 10.34 14.81 5.99
C MET A 246 10.08 16.19 5.40
N ARG A 247 10.92 16.65 4.46
CA ARG A 247 10.69 17.91 3.73
C ARG A 247 9.38 17.88 2.96
N TYR A 248 9.09 16.77 2.28
CA TYR A 248 7.83 16.60 1.57
C TYR A 248 6.61 16.68 2.51
N LEU A 249 6.70 16.10 3.72
CA LEU A 249 5.64 16.24 4.73
C LEU A 249 5.46 17.68 5.20
N GLU A 250 6.54 18.44 5.38
CA GLU A 250 6.49 19.85 5.79
C GLU A 250 5.83 20.75 4.74
N GLU A 251 6.02 20.43 3.46
CA GLU A 251 5.35 21.11 2.35
C GLU A 251 3.84 20.79 2.30
N HIS A 252 3.42 19.67 2.90
CA HIS A 252 2.05 19.15 2.91
C HIS A 252 1.47 18.99 4.33
N PRO A 253 1.36 20.06 5.12
CA PRO A 253 0.94 20.01 6.53
C PRO A 253 -0.53 19.61 6.73
N LEU A 254 -1.28 19.44 5.64
CA LEU A 254 -2.70 19.08 5.62
C LEU A 254 -2.92 17.59 5.35
N ALA A 255 -1.85 16.82 5.21
CA ALA A 255 -1.93 15.39 5.03
C ALA A 255 -2.64 14.76 6.25
N SER A 256 -3.79 14.12 6.02
CA SER A 256 -4.47 13.32 7.05
C SER A 256 -3.76 11.99 7.32
N GLY A 257 -2.87 11.58 6.42
CA GLY A 257 -2.04 10.38 6.53
C GLY A 257 -0.99 10.33 5.42
N LEU A 258 0.08 9.58 5.65
CA LEU A 258 1.12 9.27 4.66
C LEU A 258 1.25 7.76 4.47
N MET A 259 1.13 7.32 3.23
CA MET A 259 1.43 5.96 2.79
C MET A 259 2.84 5.91 2.19
N ILE A 260 3.76 5.16 2.80
CA ILE A 260 5.11 4.92 2.29
C ILE A 260 5.18 3.51 1.74
N LEU A 261 5.37 3.37 0.43
CA LEU A 261 5.56 2.09 -0.23
C LEU A 261 7.06 1.88 -0.49
N VAL A 262 7.63 0.80 0.03
CA VAL A 262 9.07 0.51 -0.08
C VAL A 262 9.33 -0.82 -0.77
N ASP A 263 10.47 -0.94 -1.45
CA ASP A 263 10.89 -2.18 -2.09
C ASP A 263 11.37 -3.23 -1.07
N MET A 264 12.45 -2.94 -0.35
CA MET A 264 13.17 -3.88 0.52
C MET A 264 14.15 -3.17 1.48
N GLY A 265 14.86 -3.97 2.28
CA GLY A 265 16.06 -3.53 3.00
C GLY A 265 15.82 -2.52 4.12
N SER A 266 16.76 -1.58 4.27
CA SER A 266 16.77 -0.55 5.32
C SER A 266 15.59 0.41 5.23
N LEU A 267 15.02 0.62 4.04
CA LEU A 267 13.87 1.49 3.81
C LEU A 267 12.62 1.02 4.57
N LYS A 268 12.50 -0.27 4.92
CA LYS A 268 11.43 -0.78 5.80
C LYS A 268 11.39 -0.09 7.16
N ALA A 269 12.56 0.34 7.65
CA ALA A 269 12.72 1.02 8.93
C ALA A 269 13.04 2.51 8.75
N ILE A 270 12.69 3.12 7.61
CA ILE A 270 13.01 4.52 7.29
C ILE A 270 12.56 5.49 8.39
N HIS A 271 11.45 5.19 9.07
CA HIS A 271 10.94 5.99 10.19
C HIS A 271 11.94 6.20 11.34
N ARG A 272 12.92 5.30 11.51
CA ARG A 272 13.95 5.42 12.54
C ARG A 272 14.96 6.54 12.25
N HIS A 273 15.02 6.97 11.00
CA HIS A 273 15.91 8.03 10.54
C HIS A 273 15.20 9.40 10.46
N PHE A 274 13.91 9.47 10.83
CA PHE A 274 13.22 10.76 10.98
C PHE A 274 13.76 11.48 12.22
N ASP A 275 14.25 12.69 12.00
CA ASP A 275 14.91 13.53 13.00
C ASP A 275 13.93 14.34 13.86
N ARG A 276 12.63 14.27 13.56
CA ARG A 276 11.55 15.02 14.21
C ARG A 276 10.36 14.11 14.48
N ALA A 277 9.53 14.51 15.44
CA ALA A 277 8.27 13.83 15.72
C ALA A 277 7.31 14.00 14.54
N LEU A 278 6.68 12.90 14.12
CA LEU A 278 5.66 12.92 13.08
C LEU A 278 4.35 13.50 13.63
N SER A 279 3.84 14.54 12.99
CA SER A 279 2.50 15.10 13.26
C SER A 279 1.38 14.39 12.50
N THR A 280 1.74 13.59 11.49
CA THR A 280 0.82 12.90 10.58
C THR A 280 1.00 11.39 10.74
N PRO A 281 -0.09 10.60 10.82
CA PRO A 281 -0.03 9.15 10.82
C PRO A 281 0.69 8.60 9.56
N VAL A 282 1.63 7.66 9.75
CA VAL A 282 2.42 7.07 8.67
C VAL A 282 2.24 5.56 8.63
N THR A 283 1.90 5.03 7.47
CA THR A 283 1.86 3.59 7.17
C THR A 283 3.00 3.24 6.23
N ILE A 284 3.80 2.22 6.57
CA ILE A 284 4.89 1.72 5.73
C ILE A 284 4.55 0.31 5.23
N ILE A 285 4.49 0.14 3.91
CA ILE A 285 4.23 -1.16 3.25
C ILE A 285 5.47 -1.57 2.47
N ASN A 286 5.87 -2.83 2.62
CA ASN A 286 7.03 -3.39 1.92
C ASN A 286 6.61 -4.11 0.64
N ASN A 287 7.61 -4.51 -0.17
CA ASN A 287 7.41 -5.26 -1.41
C ASN A 287 6.59 -4.48 -2.44
N VAL A 288 6.88 -3.19 -2.60
CA VAL A 288 6.18 -2.37 -3.60
C VAL A 288 6.35 -2.94 -5.00
N SER A 289 5.23 -2.99 -5.71
CA SER A 289 5.12 -3.32 -7.12
C SER A 289 4.15 -2.33 -7.77
N THR A 290 4.07 -2.33 -9.10
CA THR A 290 3.07 -1.51 -9.80
C THR A 290 1.64 -1.90 -9.43
N SER A 291 1.35 -3.20 -9.25
CA SER A 291 0.02 -3.65 -8.82
C SER A 291 -0.31 -3.16 -7.41
N MET A 292 0.67 -3.20 -6.50
CA MET A 292 0.52 -2.67 -5.15
C MET A 292 0.23 -1.16 -5.16
N ALA A 293 1.00 -0.39 -5.93
CA ALA A 293 0.80 1.05 -6.06
C ALA A 293 -0.57 1.40 -6.66
N LEU A 294 -1.04 0.65 -7.66
CA LEU A 294 -2.37 0.82 -8.24
C LEU A 294 -3.48 0.56 -7.22
N TYR A 295 -3.39 -0.54 -6.47
CA TYR A 295 -4.34 -0.88 -5.42
C TYR A 295 -4.39 0.23 -4.36
N VAL A 296 -3.23 0.60 -3.79
CA VAL A 296 -3.17 1.66 -2.77
C VAL A 296 -3.72 2.98 -3.29
N GLY A 297 -3.33 3.38 -4.50
CA GLY A 297 -3.78 4.62 -5.11
C GLY A 297 -5.29 4.64 -5.36
N GLU A 298 -5.88 3.52 -5.82
CA GLU A 298 -7.33 3.41 -5.99
C GLU A 298 -8.08 3.55 -4.66
N ARG A 299 -7.61 2.88 -3.60
CA ARG A 299 -8.23 2.96 -2.26
C ARG A 299 -8.13 4.38 -1.67
N ILE A 300 -7.02 5.08 -1.92
CA ILE A 300 -6.86 6.50 -1.56
C ILE A 300 -7.90 7.36 -2.30
N LEU A 301 -8.08 7.18 -3.62
CA LEU A 301 -9.07 7.95 -4.39
C LEU A 301 -10.52 7.71 -3.95
N GLN A 302 -10.79 6.49 -3.47
CA GLN A 302 -12.06 6.08 -2.86
C GLN A 302 -12.26 6.66 -1.45
N GLY A 303 -11.21 7.20 -0.83
CA GLY A 303 -11.28 7.86 0.49
C GLY A 303 -11.14 6.91 1.68
N HIS A 304 -10.50 5.75 1.50
CA HIS A 304 -10.22 4.82 2.59
C HIS A 304 -9.15 5.34 3.54
N PHE A 305 -9.27 4.97 4.82
CA PHE A 305 -8.28 5.30 5.85
C PHE A 305 -7.00 4.48 5.67
N ILE A 306 -5.85 5.05 6.02
CA ILE A 306 -4.55 4.40 5.83
C ILE A 306 -4.44 3.07 6.59
N GLU A 307 -5.12 2.93 7.73
CA GLU A 307 -5.15 1.73 8.56
C GLU A 307 -6.00 0.62 7.92
N GLU A 308 -7.07 0.99 7.20
CA GLU A 308 -7.90 0.05 6.45
C GLU A 308 -7.12 -0.51 5.26
N ILE A 309 -6.48 0.40 4.49
CA ILE A 309 -5.63 0.03 3.36
C ILE A 309 -4.52 -0.92 3.83
N ALA A 310 -3.84 -0.61 4.92
CA ALA A 310 -2.77 -1.44 5.48
C ALA A 310 -3.26 -2.84 5.90
N ARG A 311 -4.47 -2.93 6.47
CA ARG A 311 -5.06 -4.19 6.96
C ARG A 311 -5.46 -5.13 5.82
N ASP A 312 -6.02 -4.57 4.75
CA ASP A 312 -6.61 -5.35 3.66
C ASP A 312 -5.60 -5.80 2.60
N ILE A 313 -4.44 -5.12 2.51
CA ILE A 313 -3.51 -5.27 1.40
C ILE A 313 -2.96 -6.68 1.20
N ALA A 314 -2.67 -7.39 2.29
CA ALA A 314 -2.12 -8.75 2.22
C ALA A 314 -3.12 -9.76 1.67
N ARG A 315 -4.42 -9.49 1.82
CA ARG A 315 -5.52 -10.31 1.29
C ARG A 315 -5.79 -9.96 -0.17
N ASP A 316 -5.79 -8.67 -0.50
CA ASP A 316 -6.27 -8.17 -1.78
C ASP A 316 -5.19 -8.16 -2.88
N VAL A 317 -3.90 -8.17 -2.51
CA VAL A 317 -2.76 -8.26 -3.44
C VAL A 317 -1.85 -9.45 -3.04
N PRO A 318 -2.33 -10.71 -3.15
CA PRO A 318 -1.54 -11.88 -2.80
C PRO A 318 -0.45 -12.16 -3.83
N VAL A 319 0.60 -12.87 -3.40
CA VAL A 319 1.61 -13.41 -4.32
C VAL A 319 1.01 -14.61 -5.04
N GLU A 320 0.80 -14.48 -6.35
CA GLU A 320 0.37 -15.59 -7.22
C GLU A 320 1.57 -16.30 -7.83
N TYR A 321 1.51 -17.63 -7.92
CA TYR A 321 2.49 -18.42 -8.65
C TYR A 321 1.78 -19.48 -9.49
N GLN A 322 2.36 -19.79 -10.65
CA GLN A 322 1.91 -20.89 -11.51
C GLN A 322 3.13 -21.73 -11.89
N LEU A 323 3.04 -23.03 -11.61
CA LEU A 323 4.08 -23.99 -11.95
C LEU A 323 3.61 -24.84 -13.12
N TYR A 324 4.21 -24.62 -14.28
CA TYR A 324 3.97 -25.42 -15.47
C TYR A 324 5.01 -26.52 -15.58
N TRP A 325 4.59 -27.75 -15.32
CA TRP A 325 5.40 -28.92 -15.68
C TRP A 325 5.25 -29.21 -17.18
N PRO A 326 6.34 -29.55 -17.89
CA PRO A 326 6.23 -30.02 -19.26
C PRO A 326 5.28 -31.22 -19.31
N LYS A 327 4.28 -31.21 -20.19
CA LYS A 327 3.54 -32.42 -20.53
C LYS A 327 4.51 -33.39 -21.19
N SER A 328 4.96 -34.39 -20.44
CA SER A 328 5.93 -35.40 -20.85
C SER A 328 5.49 -36.11 -22.13
N ASN A 329 6.28 -35.97 -23.20
CA ASN A 329 6.56 -37.08 -24.09
C ASN A 329 7.92 -37.65 -23.64
N LYS A 330 8.01 -38.13 -22.39
CA LYS A 330 9.24 -38.76 -21.88
C LYS A 330 9.63 -39.86 -22.87
N PRO A 331 10.89 -39.89 -23.33
CA PRO A 331 11.34 -41.00 -24.17
C PRO A 331 11.09 -42.31 -23.42
N ARG A 332 10.63 -43.32 -24.15
CA ARG A 332 10.40 -44.65 -23.60
C ARG A 332 11.75 -45.30 -23.33
N ALA A 333 11.90 -45.98 -22.20
CA ALA A 333 13.14 -46.67 -21.90
C ALA A 333 12.95 -48.08 -21.33
N ILE A 334 13.93 -48.94 -21.61
CA ILE A 334 14.13 -50.22 -20.93
C ILE A 334 15.39 -50.11 -20.09
N LEU A 335 15.28 -50.36 -18.80
CA LEU A 335 16.44 -50.34 -17.91
C LEU A 335 17.14 -51.70 -17.91
N THR A 336 18.46 -51.70 -17.90
CA THR A 336 19.27 -52.91 -17.76
C THR A 336 20.06 -52.90 -16.47
N THR A 337 20.03 -54.01 -15.73
CA THR A 337 20.74 -54.14 -14.45
C THR A 337 21.51 -55.45 -14.38
N CYS A 338 22.62 -55.46 -13.65
CA CYS A 338 23.39 -56.66 -13.38
C CYS A 338 23.88 -56.68 -11.94
N ALA A 339 23.86 -57.86 -11.31
CA ALA A 339 24.31 -58.06 -9.93
C ALA A 339 25.81 -57.73 -9.74
N THR A 340 26.62 -57.88 -10.79
CA THR A 340 28.07 -57.70 -10.77
C THR A 340 28.51 -56.26 -11.08
N GLY A 341 27.57 -55.32 -11.22
CA GLY A 341 27.81 -53.88 -11.38
C GLY A 341 27.49 -53.33 -12.78
N ILE A 342 27.59 -51.99 -12.91
CA ILE A 342 27.23 -51.23 -14.12
C ILE A 342 27.97 -51.71 -15.38
N GLY A 343 29.21 -52.20 -15.28
CA GLY A 343 29.99 -52.63 -16.44
C GLY A 343 29.32 -53.77 -17.24
N VAL A 344 28.80 -54.77 -16.55
CA VAL A 344 28.07 -55.90 -17.19
C VAL A 344 26.67 -55.45 -17.63
N ALA A 345 26.02 -54.56 -16.88
CA ALA A 345 24.75 -53.94 -17.30
C ALA A 345 24.90 -53.14 -18.60
N THR A 346 26.05 -52.50 -18.83
CA THR A 346 26.35 -51.76 -20.07
C THR A 346 26.51 -52.70 -21.27
N ASN A 347 27.09 -53.88 -21.07
CA ASN A 347 27.18 -54.90 -22.11
C ASN A 347 25.80 -55.43 -22.50
N LEU A 348 24.92 -55.63 -21.51
CA LEU A 348 23.53 -56.01 -21.71
C LEU A 348 22.75 -54.90 -22.43
N CYS A 349 22.94 -53.65 -22.02
CA CYS A 349 22.38 -52.47 -22.67
C CYS A 349 22.71 -52.47 -24.17
N ALA A 350 23.98 -52.62 -24.54
CA ALA A 350 24.41 -52.62 -25.93
C ALA A 350 23.77 -53.75 -26.76
N LEU A 351 23.58 -54.94 -26.17
CA LEU A 351 22.92 -56.08 -26.81
C LEU A 351 21.44 -55.83 -27.08
N LEU A 352 20.72 -55.30 -26.08
CA LEU A 352 19.30 -54.98 -26.23
C LEU A 352 19.11 -53.82 -27.22
N SER A 353 19.93 -52.77 -27.13
CA SER A 353 19.89 -51.66 -28.09
C SER A 353 20.11 -52.11 -29.54
N ALA A 354 21.00 -53.09 -29.76
CA ALA A 354 21.26 -53.64 -31.10
C ALA A 354 20.14 -54.56 -31.62
N SER A 355 19.21 -54.97 -30.76
CA SER A 355 18.14 -55.91 -31.09
C SER A 355 16.75 -55.27 -31.16
N ILE A 356 16.61 -54.04 -30.67
CA ILE A 356 15.38 -53.25 -30.72
C ILE A 356 15.44 -52.30 -31.93
N PRO A 357 14.49 -52.35 -32.87
CA PRO A 357 14.42 -51.43 -34.00
C PRO A 357 14.35 -49.95 -33.57
N GLN A 358 15.17 -49.11 -34.20
CA GLN A 358 15.20 -47.66 -33.92
C GLN A 358 13.85 -46.96 -34.15
N ALA A 359 13.02 -47.50 -35.05
CA ALA A 359 11.68 -46.98 -35.34
C ALA A 359 10.72 -47.00 -34.14
N LEU A 360 11.05 -47.75 -33.07
CA LEU A 360 10.25 -47.81 -31.85
C LEU A 360 10.55 -46.69 -30.85
N GLU A 361 11.63 -45.91 -31.06
CA GLU A 361 12.04 -44.79 -30.19
C GLU A 361 12.17 -45.19 -28.71
N ILE A 362 12.74 -46.37 -28.45
CA ILE A 362 12.97 -46.90 -27.09
C ILE A 362 14.47 -46.84 -26.78
N ASP A 363 14.82 -46.07 -25.76
CA ASP A 363 16.17 -46.03 -25.22
C ASP A 363 16.42 -47.26 -24.33
N VAL A 364 17.64 -47.79 -24.35
CA VAL A 364 18.07 -48.77 -23.35
C VAL A 364 19.09 -48.09 -22.46
N VAL A 365 18.89 -48.17 -21.14
CA VAL A 365 19.70 -47.45 -20.16
C VAL A 365 20.26 -48.44 -19.14
N ALA A 366 21.58 -48.48 -18.97
CA ALA A 366 22.22 -49.25 -17.92
C ALA A 366 22.11 -48.53 -16.58
N CYS A 367 21.67 -49.26 -15.55
CA CYS A 367 21.52 -48.73 -14.20
C CYS A 367 22.20 -49.63 -13.17
N ASP A 368 22.64 -49.03 -12.06
CA ASP A 368 23.15 -49.78 -10.92
C ASP A 368 22.02 -50.51 -10.20
N TYR A 369 22.19 -51.82 -9.97
CA TYR A 369 21.20 -52.62 -9.25
C TYR A 369 20.99 -52.12 -7.82
N ALA A 370 22.06 -51.79 -7.09
CA ALA A 370 21.98 -51.37 -5.70
C ALA A 370 21.19 -50.06 -5.55
N MET A 371 21.41 -49.12 -6.47
CA MET A 371 20.68 -47.83 -6.49
C MET A 371 19.19 -48.03 -6.82
N LEU A 372 18.87 -48.86 -7.83
CA LEU A 372 17.48 -49.17 -8.15
C LEU A 372 16.78 -49.94 -7.04
N ALA A 373 17.48 -50.86 -6.37
CA ALA A 373 16.95 -51.64 -5.27
C ALA A 373 16.73 -50.80 -4.00
N SER A 374 17.58 -49.80 -3.73
CA SER A 374 17.45 -48.91 -2.57
C SER A 374 16.44 -47.79 -2.79
N ASN A 375 16.57 -47.06 -3.91
CA ASN A 375 15.87 -45.80 -4.15
C ASN A 375 14.58 -46.01 -4.97
N LYS A 376 14.41 -47.18 -5.59
CA LYS A 376 13.19 -47.57 -6.32
C LYS A 376 12.79 -46.49 -7.33
N THR A 377 11.56 -46.00 -7.26
CA THR A 377 11.00 -44.98 -8.18
C THR A 377 11.55 -43.57 -7.95
N GLN A 378 12.36 -43.34 -6.92
CA GLN A 378 13.02 -42.05 -6.65
C GLN A 378 14.31 -41.86 -7.44
N GLU A 379 14.78 -42.88 -8.17
CA GLU A 379 15.92 -42.73 -9.06
C GLU A 379 15.65 -41.70 -10.17
N PRO A 380 16.62 -40.81 -10.51
CA PRO A 380 16.45 -39.77 -11.53
C PRO A 380 15.96 -40.29 -12.89
N VAL A 381 16.24 -41.56 -13.20
CA VAL A 381 15.82 -42.23 -14.44
C VAL A 381 14.30 -42.24 -14.60
N PHE A 382 13.52 -42.35 -13.52
CA PHE A 382 12.05 -42.34 -13.57
C PHE A 382 11.46 -40.94 -13.77
N MET A 383 12.23 -39.89 -13.45
CA MET A 383 11.86 -38.51 -13.78
C MET A 383 12.12 -38.20 -15.25
N ARG A 384 13.13 -38.83 -15.87
CA ARG A 384 13.56 -38.57 -17.25
C ARG A 384 12.88 -39.45 -18.31
N TYR A 385 12.54 -40.69 -17.97
CA TYR A 385 12.05 -41.69 -18.91
C TYR A 385 10.69 -42.25 -18.53
N ASP A 386 9.92 -42.67 -19.53
CA ASP A 386 8.79 -43.58 -19.34
C ASP A 386 9.31 -45.01 -19.38
N VAL A 387 9.53 -45.59 -18.20
CA VAL A 387 10.22 -46.88 -18.07
C VAL A 387 9.24 -48.02 -18.34
N LEU A 388 9.43 -48.68 -19.49
CA LEU A 388 8.60 -49.78 -19.95
C LEU A 388 8.88 -51.08 -19.20
N ALA A 389 10.16 -51.35 -18.89
CA ALA A 389 10.60 -52.58 -18.25
C ALA A 389 11.99 -52.47 -17.63
N ILE A 390 12.31 -53.42 -16.74
CA ILE A 390 13.66 -53.65 -16.23
C ILE A 390 14.11 -55.05 -16.63
N VAL A 391 15.25 -55.16 -17.29
CA VAL A 391 15.86 -56.44 -17.70
C VAL A 391 17.16 -56.65 -16.93
N GLY A 392 17.32 -57.79 -16.27
CA GLY A 392 18.55 -58.03 -15.53
C GLY A 392 18.70 -59.41 -14.93
N THR A 393 19.80 -59.63 -14.23
CA THR A 393 20.09 -60.91 -13.56
C THR A 393 19.38 -61.04 -12.21
N LEU A 394 19.03 -59.93 -11.56
CA LEU A 394 18.31 -59.88 -10.28
C LEU A 394 17.17 -58.87 -10.37
N ASP A 395 16.06 -59.19 -9.71
CA ASP A 395 14.90 -58.31 -9.61
C ASP A 395 15.17 -57.19 -8.57
N PRO A 396 15.10 -55.90 -8.95
CA PRO A 396 15.19 -54.80 -7.99
C PRO A 396 13.88 -54.61 -7.19
N HIS A 397 12.84 -55.40 -7.46
CA HIS A 397 11.53 -55.42 -6.77
C HIS A 397 10.85 -54.04 -6.79
N ILE A 398 10.62 -53.49 -7.99
CA ILE A 398 9.90 -52.23 -8.21
C ILE A 398 8.50 -52.56 -8.73
N ALA A 399 7.48 -52.47 -7.86
CA ALA A 399 6.13 -52.97 -8.15
C ALA A 399 5.44 -52.32 -9.38
N SER A 400 5.80 -51.08 -9.71
CA SER A 400 5.19 -50.31 -10.79
C SER A 400 5.77 -50.61 -12.18
N VAL A 401 6.82 -51.42 -12.29
CA VAL A 401 7.53 -51.69 -13.55
C VAL A 401 7.77 -53.18 -13.71
N PRO A 402 7.44 -53.78 -14.88
CA PRO A 402 7.67 -55.20 -15.09
C PRO A 402 9.17 -55.51 -15.12
N TRP A 403 9.56 -56.55 -14.38
CA TRP A 403 10.92 -57.10 -14.42
C TRP A 403 10.96 -58.36 -15.28
N ILE A 404 12.02 -58.49 -16.08
CA ILE A 404 12.30 -59.64 -16.94
C ILE A 404 13.69 -60.15 -16.62
N SER A 405 13.78 -61.44 -16.27
CA SER A 405 15.07 -62.08 -16.07
C SER A 405 15.82 -62.22 -17.40
N LEU A 406 17.14 -62.00 -17.37
CA LEU A 406 17.99 -62.20 -18.54
C LEU A 406 17.89 -63.64 -19.08
N ASP A 407 17.80 -64.62 -18.20
CA ASP A 407 17.70 -66.03 -18.58
C ASP A 407 16.41 -66.32 -19.37
N SER A 408 15.29 -65.74 -18.93
CA SER A 408 13.99 -65.84 -19.64
C SER A 408 14.02 -65.18 -21.01
N LEU A 409 14.84 -64.15 -21.20
CA LEU A 409 14.99 -63.48 -22.49
C LEU A 409 15.80 -64.32 -23.49
N ILE A 410 16.78 -65.10 -23.01
CA ILE A 410 17.70 -65.89 -23.84
C ILE A 410 17.15 -67.29 -24.15
N SER A 411 16.29 -67.85 -23.29
CA SER A 411 15.76 -69.22 -23.43
C SER A 411 14.70 -69.40 -24.53
N GLY A 412 14.29 -68.34 -25.23
CA GLY A 412 13.25 -68.39 -26.27
C GLY A 412 11.81 -68.42 -25.74
N GLU A 413 11.60 -68.66 -24.45
CA GLU A 413 10.31 -68.46 -23.76
C GLU A 413 9.98 -66.96 -23.58
N GLY A 414 10.96 -66.09 -23.81
CA GLY A 414 10.86 -64.63 -23.75
C GLY A 414 9.85 -64.01 -24.72
N ASN A 415 9.37 -64.72 -25.75
CA ASN A 415 8.41 -64.19 -26.72
C ASN A 415 7.11 -63.72 -26.04
N HIS A 416 6.63 -64.42 -25.00
CA HIS A 416 5.45 -64.00 -24.24
C HIS A 416 5.71 -62.70 -23.47
N TYR A 417 6.91 -62.53 -22.90
CA TYR A 417 7.29 -61.31 -22.19
C TYR A 417 7.54 -60.13 -23.14
N LEU A 418 8.15 -60.38 -24.30
CA LEU A 418 8.35 -59.40 -25.36
C LEU A 418 7.01 -58.95 -25.95
N MET A 419 6.04 -59.87 -26.15
CA MET A 419 4.68 -59.51 -26.55
C MET A 419 3.98 -58.66 -25.49
N ARG A 420 4.21 -58.92 -24.21
CA ARG A 420 3.68 -58.09 -23.12
C ARG A 420 4.30 -56.68 -23.07
N LEU A 421 5.59 -56.55 -23.44
CA LEU A 421 6.29 -55.26 -23.45
C LEU A 421 6.05 -54.42 -24.70
N PHE A 422 6.10 -55.06 -25.86
CA PHE A 422 6.08 -54.39 -27.15
C PHE A 422 4.74 -54.53 -27.89
N GLY A 423 3.83 -55.42 -27.47
CA GLY A 423 2.59 -55.71 -28.19
C GLY A 423 1.59 -54.56 -28.23
N SER A 424 1.69 -53.57 -27.33
CA SER A 424 0.94 -52.32 -27.42
C SER A 424 1.63 -51.24 -28.27
N LEU A 425 2.88 -51.49 -28.67
CA LEU A 425 3.76 -50.54 -29.36
C LEU A 425 4.05 -50.95 -30.82
N THR A 426 3.90 -52.22 -31.18
CA THR A 426 4.34 -52.80 -32.46
C THR A 426 3.49 -54.05 -32.83
N THR A 427 3.59 -54.55 -34.06
CA THR A 427 2.82 -55.74 -34.48
C THR A 427 3.43 -57.05 -33.99
N PRO A 428 2.66 -58.15 -33.86
CA PRO A 428 3.19 -59.45 -33.44
C PRO A 428 4.36 -59.96 -34.30
N GLU A 429 4.36 -59.65 -35.59
CA GLU A 429 5.45 -60.01 -36.52
C GLU A 429 6.74 -59.26 -36.18
N GLN A 430 6.64 -57.97 -35.83
CA GLN A 430 7.79 -57.16 -35.41
C GLN A 430 8.32 -57.60 -34.04
N VAL A 431 7.45 -58.03 -33.12
CA VAL A 431 7.90 -58.63 -31.85
C VAL A 431 8.67 -59.93 -32.10
N ALA A 432 8.21 -60.77 -33.03
CA ALA A 432 8.92 -61.98 -33.41
C ALA A 432 10.29 -61.68 -34.06
N GLU A 433 10.37 -60.61 -34.85
CA GLU A 433 11.63 -60.11 -35.42
C GLU A 433 12.61 -59.64 -34.32
N ILE A 434 12.14 -58.86 -33.34
CA ILE A 434 12.92 -58.43 -32.17
C ILE A 434 13.46 -59.66 -31.41
N ASN A 435 12.61 -60.66 -31.17
CA ASN A 435 13.01 -61.89 -30.49
C ASN A 435 14.10 -62.65 -31.27
N ASN A 436 13.96 -62.76 -32.58
CA ASN A 436 14.97 -63.40 -33.44
C ASN A 436 16.29 -62.62 -33.45
N LEU A 437 16.24 -61.29 -33.49
CA LEU A 437 17.42 -60.43 -33.42
C LEU A 437 18.13 -60.55 -32.07
N LEU A 438 17.38 -60.58 -30.96
CA LEU A 438 17.92 -60.85 -29.63
C LEU A 438 18.66 -62.18 -29.61
N LEU A 439 18.00 -63.29 -29.97
CA LEU A 439 18.61 -64.63 -29.97
C LEU A 439 19.86 -64.69 -30.86
N LYS A 440 19.82 -64.06 -32.04
CA LYS A 440 20.96 -63.97 -32.97
C LYS A 440 22.11 -63.18 -32.36
N ASN A 441 21.87 -62.01 -31.78
CA ASN A 441 22.90 -61.15 -31.21
C ASN A 441 23.53 -61.78 -29.94
N PHE A 442 22.72 -62.41 -29.09
CA PHE A 442 23.20 -63.17 -27.93
C PHE A 442 24.05 -64.38 -28.35
N SER A 443 23.64 -65.10 -29.40
CA SER A 443 24.39 -66.26 -29.93
C SER A 443 25.70 -65.85 -30.60
N LEU A 444 25.69 -64.79 -31.43
CA LEU A 444 26.88 -64.29 -32.11
C LEU A 444 27.93 -63.75 -31.14
N ARG A 445 27.53 -63.02 -30.08
CA ARG A 445 28.49 -62.58 -29.05
C ARG A 445 29.11 -63.75 -28.29
N ARG A 446 28.34 -64.79 -27.98
CA ARG A 446 28.85 -66.03 -27.34
C ARG A 446 29.91 -66.72 -28.21
N VAL A 447 29.70 -66.71 -29.53
CA VAL A 447 30.68 -67.22 -30.51
C VAL A 447 31.92 -66.33 -30.57
N ILE A 448 31.76 -65.00 -30.59
CA ILE A 448 32.90 -64.06 -30.60
C ILE A 448 33.71 -64.19 -29.31
N GLU A 449 33.07 -64.23 -28.13
CA GLU A 449 33.72 -64.40 -26.83
C GLU A 449 34.49 -65.73 -26.74
N SER A 450 33.90 -66.83 -27.21
CA SER A 450 34.56 -68.14 -27.24
C SER A 450 35.74 -68.21 -28.23
N VAL A 451 35.70 -67.48 -29.34
CA VAL A 451 36.83 -67.35 -30.28
C VAL A 451 37.94 -66.46 -29.70
N THR A 452 37.61 -65.34 -29.03
CA THR A 452 38.61 -64.48 -28.36
C THR A 452 39.26 -65.15 -27.15
N ILE A 453 38.59 -66.07 -26.46
CA ILE A 453 39.21 -66.88 -25.39
C ILE A 453 40.22 -67.87 -25.98
N LEU A 454 39.93 -68.46 -27.15
CA LEU A 454 40.86 -69.37 -27.84
C LEU A 454 42.12 -68.65 -28.37
N ASP A 455 42.01 -67.37 -28.74
CA ASP A 455 43.14 -66.59 -29.28
C ASP A 455 44.11 -66.01 -28.23
N THR A 456 43.84 -66.19 -26.93
CA THR A 456 44.80 -65.82 -25.87
C THR A 456 45.98 -66.80 -25.72
N SER A 457 46.02 -67.88 -26.53
CA SER A 457 47.09 -68.88 -26.53
C SER A 457 48.26 -68.59 -27.49
N LYS A 458 48.30 -67.43 -28.16
CA LYS A 458 49.45 -67.00 -28.98
C LYS A 458 49.90 -65.57 -28.70
N SER A 459 50.59 -65.36 -27.58
CA SER A 459 51.75 -64.46 -27.52
C SER A 459 52.53 -64.64 -26.21
N HIS A 460 53.24 -65.75 -26.10
CA HIS A 460 54.52 -65.73 -25.41
C HIS A 460 55.61 -65.49 -26.46
N GLN A 461 56.27 -64.33 -26.39
CA GLN A 461 57.73 -64.32 -26.35
C GLN A 461 58.27 -63.00 -25.75
N PRO A 462 59.40 -63.07 -25.03
CA PRO A 462 59.86 -62.04 -24.12
C PRO A 462 60.86 -61.09 -24.77
N ARG A 463 60.83 -59.82 -24.36
CA ARG A 463 62.03 -59.02 -24.01
C ARG A 463 61.64 -57.74 -23.31
#